data_AF-A0A3R7TMS2-F1
#
_entry.id   AF-A0A3R7TMS2-F1
#
_cell.length_a   1.000
_cell.length_b   1.000
_cell.length_c   1.000
_cell.angle_alpha   90.00
_cell.angle_beta   90.00
_cell.angle_gamma   90.00
#
_symmetry.space_group_name_H-M   'P 1'
#
loop_
_entity.id
_entity.type
_entity.pdbx_description
1 polymer ?
#
loop_
_entity_poly.entity_id
_entity_poly.type
_entity_poly.pdbx_seq_one_letter_code
_entity_poly.pdbx_strand_id
1 'polypeptide(L)'
;MRRAFLTVLLVATLLLPAQAAAYNGLVLSRGTVGDVSLTDQHGANVSLDELNEDLLVVTFIFTHCPDVCPVITHTLKAVQAGLSEELADDVGFVSITVDPVRDTPERLLTFTEYHGVDWPHLTGDAATLEDVWARFGVGVESEVIEAHGGQPDYAIEAATVTVVTADGEANTHLVQPTGWNLTVEHADAAGWNITASVGANGHVVNAVEGVAAPEDGAWSWTLQQWNASAAAWQNSPVGVDDVNGLTHPHLAWTASNGNMSGLPAPTGRSSMHLLFPNGTVTGHVQASTSAHLMTLGALNTAGMDLDVTMDPQWGHFLTSINGTSAPADWSWYWRLAVWNGSLWEEAMLGMDDLNDTMHLAWSPSSMNLSDLPTPGSMDGDARDQASPTECNGKGWIMGSGSAAHCMCDDGYSWGEDDRLSCLSDDGSVSVGHNTVTFILDDRRRPRVMWSGDGWVPETFTEDLVELAQDEGIIERPEPASPSPGMALSIVAMLGAALLLERRRS
;
A
#
# COMPACT_ATOMS: atom_id res chain seq x y z
N MET A 1 47.04 15.87 46.48
CA MET A 1 46.24 17.03 46.03
C MET A 1 46.01 17.04 44.51
N ARG A 2 47.03 16.90 43.65
CA ARG A 2 46.85 16.87 42.18
C ARG A 2 45.96 15.73 41.63
N ARG A 3 45.97 14.54 42.24
CA ARG A 3 45.16 13.39 41.77
C ARG A 3 43.67 13.49 42.10
N ALA A 4 43.31 14.17 43.20
CA ALA A 4 41.92 14.37 43.60
C ALA A 4 41.24 15.48 42.76
N PHE A 5 41.99 16.50 42.34
CA PHE A 5 41.49 17.54 41.44
C PHE A 5 41.19 17.01 40.03
N LEU A 6 41.98 16.07 39.52
CA LEU A 6 41.72 15.44 38.22
C LEU A 6 40.48 14.53 38.22
N THR A 7 40.17 13.87 39.33
CA THR A 7 38.99 12.99 39.43
C THR A 7 37.70 13.79 39.54
N VAL A 8 37.70 14.91 40.26
CA VAL A 8 36.54 15.81 40.35
C VAL A 8 36.25 16.49 39.01
N LEU A 9 37.30 16.89 38.26
CA LEU A 9 37.12 17.49 36.93
C LEU A 9 36.59 16.48 35.90
N LEU A 10 37.03 15.21 35.97
CA LEU A 10 36.59 14.15 35.05
C LEU A 10 35.14 13.71 35.30
N VAL A 11 34.69 13.71 36.55
CA VAL A 11 33.30 13.39 36.93
C VAL A 11 32.35 14.56 36.65
N ALA A 12 32.82 15.81 36.76
CA ALA A 12 32.01 16.99 36.41
C ALA A 12 31.76 17.11 34.89
N THR A 13 32.68 16.63 34.04
CA THR A 13 32.46 16.56 32.59
C THR A 13 31.57 15.40 32.14
N LEU A 14 31.32 14.41 33.01
CA LEU A 14 30.46 13.24 32.75
C LEU A 14 28.99 13.46 33.16
N LEU A 15 28.67 14.65 33.68
CA LEU A 15 27.35 15.04 34.19
C LEU A 15 26.73 16.20 33.41
N LEU A 16 27.23 16.51 32.21
CA LEU A 16 26.44 17.27 31.23
C LEU A 16 25.44 16.30 30.63
N PRO A 17 24.13 16.42 30.90
CA PRO A 17 23.15 15.70 30.12
C PRO A 17 23.22 16.31 28.73
N ALA A 18 23.87 15.63 27.79
CA ALA A 18 23.48 15.78 26.39
C ALA A 18 22.08 15.16 26.32
N GLN A 19 21.06 15.96 26.61
CA GLN A 19 19.69 15.62 26.23
C GLN A 19 19.71 15.58 24.71
N ALA A 20 19.88 14.38 24.16
CA ALA A 20 19.55 14.16 22.76
C ALA A 20 18.06 14.46 22.63
N ALA A 21 17.72 15.46 21.81
CA ALA A 21 16.35 15.74 21.40
C ALA A 21 15.70 14.43 20.94
N ALA A 22 14.59 14.05 21.57
CA ALA A 22 13.87 12.82 21.26
C ALA A 22 12.69 13.18 20.35
N TYR A 23 12.96 13.26 19.06
CA TYR A 23 11.91 13.39 18.04
C TYR A 23 11.12 12.08 17.93
N ASN A 24 9.80 12.19 17.81
CA ASN A 24 8.89 11.08 17.55
C ASN A 24 8.90 10.67 16.06
N GLY A 25 9.08 11.64 15.17
CA GLY A 25 9.28 11.44 13.73
C GLY A 25 10.73 11.06 13.38
N LEU A 26 10.92 10.68 12.11
CA LEU A 26 12.25 10.35 11.59
C LEU A 26 13.06 11.62 11.36
N VAL A 27 14.16 11.79 12.09
CA VAL A 27 15.10 12.90 11.88
C VAL A 27 15.86 12.71 10.57
N LEU A 28 15.86 13.75 9.75
CA LEU A 28 16.50 13.80 8.45
C LEU A 28 17.71 14.75 8.47
N SER A 29 18.75 14.35 7.72
CA SER A 29 19.92 15.19 7.42
C SER A 29 19.99 15.43 5.92
N ARG A 30 18.99 16.13 5.37
CA ARG A 30 18.89 16.46 3.94
C ARG A 30 19.27 17.91 3.65
N GLY A 31 19.64 18.17 2.39
CA GLY A 31 19.84 19.52 1.88
C GLY A 31 18.52 20.27 1.73
N THR A 32 18.60 21.53 1.31
CA THR A 32 17.39 22.33 1.00
C THR A 32 16.65 21.70 -0.19
N VAL A 33 15.31 21.79 -0.17
CA VAL A 33 14.49 21.42 -1.34
C VAL A 33 14.59 22.44 -2.48
N GLY A 34 15.32 23.54 -2.27
CA GLY A 34 15.54 24.59 -3.25
C GLY A 34 14.27 25.35 -3.62
N ASP A 35 14.39 26.25 -4.59
CA ASP A 35 13.29 27.09 -5.03
C ASP A 35 12.17 26.24 -5.63
N VAL A 36 11.04 26.18 -4.91
CA VAL A 36 9.79 25.52 -5.31
C VAL A 36 8.71 26.59 -5.38
N SER A 37 8.19 26.81 -6.59
CA SER A 37 7.13 27.77 -6.88
C SER A 37 5.99 27.04 -7.57
N LEU A 38 4.82 27.04 -6.93
CA LEU A 38 3.61 26.34 -7.37
C LEU A 38 2.40 27.27 -7.34
N THR A 39 1.26 26.80 -7.83
CA THR A 39 0.00 27.55 -7.84
C THR A 39 -0.90 27.08 -6.72
N ASP A 40 -1.48 27.99 -5.94
CA ASP A 40 -2.40 27.67 -4.86
C ASP A 40 -3.85 27.50 -5.34
N GLN A 41 -4.75 27.16 -4.42
CA GLN A 41 -6.19 27.00 -4.66
C GLN A 41 -6.91 28.29 -5.10
N HIS A 42 -6.28 29.46 -4.94
CA HIS A 42 -6.80 30.75 -5.39
C HIS A 42 -6.19 31.20 -6.72
N GLY A 43 -5.35 30.37 -7.34
CA GLY A 43 -4.63 30.68 -8.58
C GLY A 43 -3.44 31.62 -8.39
N ALA A 44 -3.01 31.87 -7.15
CA ALA A 44 -1.83 32.67 -6.85
C ALA A 44 -0.57 31.79 -6.88
N ASN A 45 0.54 32.38 -7.34
CA ASN A 45 1.83 31.71 -7.31
C ASN A 45 2.44 31.82 -5.91
N VAL A 46 2.74 30.67 -5.30
CA VAL A 46 3.33 30.55 -3.96
C VAL A 46 4.71 29.92 -4.08
N SER A 47 5.73 30.64 -3.59
CA SER A 47 7.08 30.12 -3.44
C SER A 47 7.31 29.71 -2.01
N LEU A 48 7.80 28.48 -1.79
CA LEU A 48 8.07 27.99 -0.42
C LEU A 48 9.13 28.84 0.28
N ASP A 49 10.08 29.43 -0.45
CA ASP A 49 11.12 30.30 0.11
C ASP A 49 10.62 31.71 0.44
N GLU A 50 9.45 32.10 -0.08
CA GLU A 50 8.85 33.42 0.18
C GLU A 50 7.83 33.39 1.33
N LEU A 51 7.53 32.20 1.86
CA LEU A 51 6.77 32.02 3.09
C LEU A 51 7.59 32.54 4.28
N ASN A 52 6.97 33.33 5.17
CA ASN A 52 7.68 34.01 6.26
C ASN A 52 7.86 33.14 7.50
N GLU A 53 7.19 32.00 7.54
CA GLU A 53 7.18 31.05 8.65
C GLU A 53 8.53 30.32 8.73
N ASP A 54 9.12 30.34 9.92
CA ASP A 54 10.43 29.75 10.21
C ASP A 54 10.40 28.21 10.11
N LEU A 55 9.29 27.59 10.52
CA LEU A 55 9.02 26.17 10.29
C LEU A 55 7.90 25.99 9.28
N LEU A 56 8.07 25.03 8.37
CA LEU A 56 7.06 24.72 7.36
C LEU A 56 6.71 23.25 7.37
N VAL A 57 5.43 22.94 7.61
CA VAL A 57 4.86 21.60 7.52
C VAL A 57 4.40 21.36 6.09
N VAL A 58 5.01 20.40 5.39
CA VAL A 58 4.68 20.07 4.01
C VAL A 58 4.13 18.65 3.92
N THR A 59 2.90 18.50 3.43
CA THR A 59 2.26 17.20 3.20
C THR A 59 1.93 16.97 1.72
N PHE A 60 1.87 15.71 1.30
CA PHE A 60 1.52 15.31 -0.06
C PHE A 60 0.16 14.64 -0.06
N ILE A 61 -0.79 15.16 -0.82
CA ILE A 61 -2.19 14.70 -0.86
C ILE A 61 -2.74 14.75 -2.29
N PHE A 62 -3.95 14.24 -2.51
CA PHE A 62 -4.74 14.56 -3.70
C PHE A 62 -6.23 14.61 -3.34
N THR A 63 -7.02 15.41 -4.04
CA THR A 63 -8.39 15.71 -3.60
C THR A 63 -9.35 14.52 -3.71
N HIS A 64 -9.01 13.53 -4.53
CA HIS A 64 -9.83 12.34 -4.78
C HIS A 64 -9.50 11.14 -3.90
N CYS A 65 -8.59 11.32 -2.94
CA CYS A 65 -8.13 10.29 -2.02
C CYS A 65 -9.26 9.92 -1.04
N PRO A 66 -9.82 8.69 -1.09
CA PRO A 66 -11.06 8.37 -0.38
C PRO A 66 -10.90 8.18 1.13
N ASP A 67 -9.67 7.99 1.62
CA ASP A 67 -9.42 7.54 3.00
C ASP A 67 -8.37 8.40 3.71
N VAL A 68 -7.07 8.19 3.44
CA VAL A 68 -5.98 8.72 4.27
C VAL A 68 -5.79 10.24 4.20
N CYS A 69 -6.05 10.88 3.06
CA CYS A 69 -5.77 12.31 2.87
C CYS A 69 -6.74 13.21 3.66
N PRO A 70 -8.06 12.93 3.70
CA PRO A 70 -8.96 13.54 4.68
C PRO A 70 -8.49 13.40 6.13
N VAL A 71 -8.03 12.21 6.55
CA VAL A 71 -7.56 11.95 7.92
C VAL A 71 -6.36 12.83 8.27
N ILE A 72 -5.36 12.91 7.39
CA ILE A 72 -4.16 13.75 7.59
C ILE A 72 -4.53 15.22 7.61
N THR A 73 -5.42 15.66 6.72
CA THR A 73 -5.89 17.05 6.66
C THR A 73 -6.54 17.46 7.98
N HIS A 74 -7.40 16.60 8.55
CA HIS A 74 -8.01 16.84 9.86
C HIS A 74 -7.00 16.76 11.02
N THR A 75 -6.00 15.89 10.92
CA THR A 75 -4.92 15.77 11.90
C THR A 75 -4.07 17.04 11.93
N LEU A 76 -3.65 17.55 10.77
CA LEU A 76 -2.90 18.80 10.65
C LEU A 76 -3.70 20.00 11.11
N LYS A 77 -5.02 20.04 10.83
CA LYS A 77 -5.92 21.04 11.39
C LYS A 77 -5.96 21.02 12.92
N ALA A 78 -5.94 19.83 13.53
CA ALA A 78 -5.85 19.70 14.99
C ALA A 78 -4.48 20.14 15.53
N VAL A 79 -3.39 19.83 14.83
CA VAL A 79 -2.04 20.32 15.16
C VAL A 79 -2.01 21.85 15.13
N GLN A 80 -2.46 22.47 14.04
CA GLN A 80 -2.51 23.93 13.88
C GLN A 80 -3.32 24.59 15.00
N ALA A 81 -4.49 24.03 15.33
CA ALA A 81 -5.33 24.53 16.42
C ALA A 81 -4.71 24.32 17.83
N GLY A 82 -3.78 23.38 17.97
CA GLY A 82 -3.09 23.06 19.22
C GLY A 82 -1.78 23.82 19.45
N LEU A 83 -1.30 24.59 18.47
CA LEU A 83 -0.09 25.40 18.61
C LEU A 83 -0.25 26.47 19.69
N SER A 84 0.82 26.70 20.46
CA SER A 84 0.88 27.83 21.40
C SER A 84 0.92 29.16 20.65
N GLU A 85 0.44 30.24 21.29
CA GLU A 85 0.52 31.61 20.72
C GLU A 85 1.96 31.99 20.31
N GLU A 86 2.97 31.46 20.99
CA GLU A 86 4.39 31.70 20.67
C GLU A 86 4.84 31.03 19.36
N LEU A 87 4.21 29.92 18.95
CA LEU A 87 4.60 29.15 17.75
C LEU A 87 3.64 29.34 16.57
N ALA A 88 2.44 29.86 16.81
CA ALA A 88 1.39 29.97 15.81
C ALA A 88 1.79 30.86 14.61
N ASP A 89 2.61 31.89 14.86
CA ASP A 89 3.10 32.80 13.81
C ASP A 89 4.36 32.26 13.08
N ASP A 90 5.06 31.30 13.69
CA ASP A 90 6.33 30.76 13.17
C ASP A 90 6.17 29.43 12.41
N VAL A 91 5.01 28.78 12.52
CA VAL A 91 4.73 27.47 11.89
C VAL A 91 3.70 27.62 10.76
N GLY A 92 4.15 27.42 9.53
CA GLY A 92 3.31 27.37 8.33
C GLY A 92 2.92 25.95 7.95
N PHE A 93 1.83 25.81 7.19
CA PHE A 93 1.37 24.53 6.64
C PHE A 93 1.20 24.66 5.13
N VAL A 94 1.55 23.61 4.38
CA VAL A 94 1.39 23.53 2.93
C VAL A 94 1.04 22.09 2.55
N SER A 95 0.06 21.95 1.66
CA SER A 95 -0.26 20.69 0.99
C SER A 95 0.22 20.76 -0.46
N ILE A 96 0.86 19.73 -1.00
CA ILE A 96 1.26 19.63 -2.41
C ILE A 96 0.54 18.45 -3.06
N THR A 97 -0.08 18.66 -4.22
CA THR A 97 -0.78 17.58 -4.92
C THR A 97 0.17 16.51 -5.46
N VAL A 98 -0.30 15.26 -5.47
CA VAL A 98 0.28 14.15 -6.24
C VAL A 98 -0.51 13.81 -7.52
N ASP A 99 -1.69 14.41 -7.72
CA ASP A 99 -2.55 14.23 -8.90
C ASP A 99 -2.78 15.58 -9.64
N PRO A 100 -1.75 16.17 -10.27
CA PRO A 100 -1.90 17.45 -10.96
C PRO A 100 -2.82 17.43 -12.17
N VAL A 101 -3.14 16.24 -12.69
CA VAL A 101 -4.06 16.10 -13.82
C VAL A 101 -5.49 16.49 -13.39
N ARG A 102 -5.85 16.21 -12.13
CA ARG A 102 -7.17 16.52 -11.59
C ARG A 102 -7.22 17.68 -10.63
N ASP A 103 -6.19 17.85 -9.82
CA ASP A 103 -6.18 18.83 -8.75
C ASP A 103 -5.89 20.22 -9.32
N THR A 104 -6.87 20.77 -10.02
CA THR A 104 -6.88 22.17 -10.43
C THR A 104 -7.06 23.07 -9.21
N PRO A 105 -6.67 24.35 -9.29
CA PRO A 105 -6.90 25.32 -8.21
C PRO A 105 -8.33 25.31 -7.68
N GLU A 106 -9.32 25.20 -8.57
CA GLU A 106 -10.74 25.16 -8.21
C GLU A 106 -11.11 23.93 -7.39
N ARG A 107 -10.57 22.74 -7.74
CA ARG A 107 -10.82 21.51 -6.98
C ARG A 107 -10.14 21.52 -5.63
N LEU A 108 -8.91 22.04 -5.58
CA LEU A 108 -8.21 22.27 -4.32
C LEU A 108 -9.00 23.23 -3.43
N LEU A 109 -9.60 24.28 -3.99
CA LEU A 109 -10.43 25.22 -3.25
C LEU A 109 -11.64 24.50 -2.64
N THR A 110 -12.38 23.71 -3.43
CA THR A 110 -13.49 22.90 -2.93
C THR A 110 -13.06 21.96 -1.81
N PHE A 111 -11.92 21.30 -1.95
CA PHE A 111 -11.37 20.42 -0.93
C PHE A 111 -11.05 21.18 0.37
N THR A 112 -10.38 22.33 0.27
CA THR A 112 -10.04 23.15 1.45
C THR A 112 -11.28 23.67 2.17
N GLU A 113 -12.30 24.12 1.43
CA GLU A 113 -13.57 24.58 2.00
C GLU A 113 -14.33 23.44 2.69
N TYR A 114 -14.35 22.26 2.08
CA TYR A 114 -15.02 21.07 2.61
C TYR A 114 -14.41 20.62 3.94
N HIS A 115 -13.08 20.59 4.05
CA HIS A 115 -12.37 20.23 5.29
C HIS A 115 -12.22 21.42 6.27
N GLY A 116 -12.54 22.64 5.82
CA GLY A 116 -12.45 23.88 6.58
C GLY A 116 -11.01 24.20 6.99
N VAL A 117 -10.09 24.15 6.04
CA VAL A 117 -8.67 24.46 6.20
C VAL A 117 -8.31 25.64 5.29
N ASP A 118 -7.34 26.47 5.68
CA ASP A 118 -7.03 27.73 4.99
C ASP A 118 -5.59 27.85 4.50
N TRP A 119 -4.75 26.87 4.79
CA TRP A 119 -3.36 26.87 4.33
C TRP A 119 -3.24 26.55 2.83
N PRO A 120 -2.15 27.00 2.16
CA PRO A 120 -1.97 26.79 0.73
C PRO A 120 -1.99 25.31 0.34
N HIS A 121 -2.86 24.99 -0.62
CA HIS A 121 -2.90 23.71 -1.31
C HIS A 121 -2.38 23.93 -2.73
N LEU A 122 -1.25 23.32 -3.05
CA LEU A 122 -0.42 23.67 -4.19
C LEU A 122 -0.52 22.62 -5.30
N THR A 123 -0.63 23.11 -6.53
CA THR A 123 -0.61 22.35 -7.79
C THR A 123 0.30 23.01 -8.82
N GLY A 124 0.56 22.32 -9.91
CA GLY A 124 1.45 22.75 -10.98
C GLY A 124 1.37 21.82 -12.17
N ASP A 125 2.17 22.10 -13.21
CA ASP A 125 2.32 21.15 -14.30
C ASP A 125 3.07 19.89 -13.81
N ALA A 126 2.76 18.75 -14.44
CA ALA A 126 3.29 17.46 -14.03
C ALA A 126 4.84 17.42 -14.00
N ALA A 127 5.52 18.06 -14.95
CA ALA A 127 6.98 18.06 -15.00
C ALA A 127 7.60 18.85 -13.83
N THR A 128 6.99 19.99 -13.47
CA THR A 128 7.39 20.75 -12.28
C THR A 128 7.17 19.93 -11.01
N LEU A 129 6.03 19.25 -10.89
CA LEU A 129 5.72 18.45 -9.70
C LEU A 129 6.57 17.18 -9.58
N GLU A 130 6.91 16.51 -10.68
CA GLU A 130 7.86 15.39 -10.68
C GLU A 130 9.22 15.79 -10.09
N ASP A 131 9.74 16.97 -10.45
CA ASP A 131 10.97 17.51 -9.87
C ASP A 131 10.79 17.81 -8.37
N VAL A 132 9.67 18.43 -7.98
CA VAL A 132 9.36 18.68 -6.56
C VAL A 132 9.32 17.37 -5.77
N TRP A 133 8.56 16.37 -6.21
CA TRP A 133 8.48 15.07 -5.54
C TRP A 133 9.87 14.42 -5.41
N ALA A 134 10.70 14.46 -6.44
CA ALA A 134 12.07 13.94 -6.41
C ALA A 134 12.96 14.65 -5.37
N ARG A 135 12.83 15.98 -5.21
CA ARG A 135 13.59 16.76 -4.21
C ARG A 135 13.19 16.39 -2.77
N PHE A 136 11.91 16.05 -2.55
CA PHE A 136 11.42 15.53 -1.27
C PHE A 136 11.63 14.01 -1.13
N GLY A 137 12.05 13.31 -2.19
CA GLY A 137 12.19 11.86 -2.21
C GLY A 137 10.85 11.12 -2.09
N VAL A 138 9.78 11.72 -2.60
CA VAL A 138 8.44 11.14 -2.69
C VAL A 138 8.33 10.40 -4.02
N GLY A 139 8.04 9.10 -3.96
CA GLY A 139 7.67 8.32 -5.14
C GLY A 139 6.18 8.50 -5.40
N VAL A 140 5.83 9.03 -6.57
CA VAL A 140 4.46 9.11 -7.05
C VAL A 140 4.34 8.18 -8.24
N GLU A 141 3.48 7.18 -8.12
CA GLU A 141 3.16 6.28 -9.21
C GLU A 141 1.77 6.67 -9.71
N SER A 142 1.76 7.43 -10.81
CA SER A 142 0.55 7.64 -11.57
C SER A 142 0.30 6.38 -12.41
N GLU A 143 -0.52 5.47 -11.91
CA GLU A 143 -1.16 4.51 -12.81
C GLU A 143 -2.23 5.27 -13.59
N VAL A 144 -1.81 5.88 -14.70
CA VAL A 144 -2.77 6.11 -15.78
C VAL A 144 -3.27 4.71 -16.11
N ILE A 145 -4.51 4.40 -15.72
CA ILE A 145 -5.26 3.33 -16.37
C ILE A 145 -5.55 3.84 -17.79
N GLU A 146 -4.48 4.03 -18.58
CA GLU A 146 -4.60 3.83 -20.01
C GLU A 146 -5.03 2.38 -20.11
N ALA A 147 -6.19 2.16 -20.71
CA ALA A 147 -6.69 0.84 -21.01
C ALA A 147 -5.68 -0.05 -21.76
N HIS A 148 -4.50 0.45 -22.16
CA HIS A 148 -3.36 -0.32 -22.64
C HIS A 148 -2.01 0.21 -22.12
N GLY A 149 -1.36 -0.53 -21.21
CA GLY A 149 0.12 -0.62 -21.17
C GLY A 149 0.85 -0.21 -19.88
N GLY A 150 0.87 -1.09 -18.87
CA GLY A 150 1.97 -1.13 -17.90
C GLY A 150 3.21 -1.83 -18.50
N GLN A 151 4.42 -1.42 -18.12
CA GLN A 151 5.65 -2.17 -18.43
C GLN A 151 5.58 -3.60 -17.82
N PRO A 152 6.25 -4.60 -18.42
CA PRO A 152 5.68 -5.94 -18.65
C PRO A 152 5.69 -6.91 -17.47
N ASP A 153 6.37 -6.61 -16.36
CA ASP A 153 6.79 -7.69 -15.46
C ASP A 153 5.86 -7.96 -14.27
N TYR A 154 5.09 -7.01 -13.74
CA TYR A 154 4.16 -7.28 -12.62
C TYR A 154 2.89 -6.41 -12.64
N ALA A 155 2.01 -6.68 -13.62
CA ALA A 155 0.71 -6.00 -13.77
C ALA A 155 -0.45 -6.61 -12.94
N ILE A 156 -0.19 -7.55 -12.02
CA ILE A 156 -1.28 -8.28 -11.33
C ILE A 156 -1.65 -7.73 -9.94
N GLU A 157 -0.91 -6.76 -9.41
CA GLU A 157 -1.18 -6.21 -8.06
C GLU A 157 -2.52 -5.46 -7.99
N ALA A 158 -2.93 -4.83 -9.10
CA ALA A 158 -4.22 -4.19 -9.26
C ALA A 158 -5.28 -5.09 -9.93
N ALA A 159 -4.94 -6.35 -10.22
CA ALA A 159 -5.86 -7.24 -10.89
C ALA A 159 -7.00 -7.69 -9.97
N THR A 160 -8.19 -7.85 -10.53
CA THR A 160 -9.39 -8.24 -9.77
C THR A 160 -10.11 -9.43 -10.39
N VAL A 161 -10.77 -10.20 -9.53
CA VAL A 161 -11.73 -11.24 -9.92
C VAL A 161 -13.06 -10.93 -9.23
N THR A 162 -14.09 -10.70 -10.04
CA THR A 162 -15.46 -10.53 -9.57
C THR A 162 -16.20 -11.85 -9.66
N VAL A 163 -16.97 -12.20 -8.63
CA VAL A 163 -17.89 -13.33 -8.64
C VAL A 163 -19.29 -12.78 -8.45
N VAL A 164 -20.18 -13.12 -9.38
CA VAL A 164 -21.61 -12.81 -9.28
C VAL A 164 -22.39 -14.10 -9.10
N THR A 165 -23.14 -14.20 -8.02
CA THR A 165 -23.95 -15.37 -7.69
C THR A 165 -25.29 -15.35 -8.46
N ALA A 166 -25.99 -16.49 -8.47
CA ALA A 166 -27.25 -16.63 -9.21
C ALA A 166 -28.41 -15.75 -8.69
N ASP A 167 -28.33 -15.32 -7.44
CA ASP A 167 -29.21 -14.35 -6.79
C ASP A 167 -28.81 -12.89 -7.06
N GLY A 168 -27.68 -12.66 -7.75
CA GLY A 168 -27.24 -11.34 -8.19
C GLY A 168 -26.33 -10.61 -7.21
N GLU A 169 -25.86 -11.26 -6.14
CA GLU A 169 -24.83 -10.68 -5.28
C GLU A 169 -23.48 -10.72 -5.99
N ALA A 170 -22.79 -9.57 -6.05
CA ALA A 170 -21.48 -9.44 -6.69
C ALA A 170 -20.41 -9.14 -5.63
N ASN A 171 -19.32 -9.91 -5.66
CA ASN A 171 -18.17 -9.72 -4.78
C ASN A 171 -16.90 -9.61 -5.63
N THR A 172 -16.10 -8.57 -5.41
CA THR A 172 -14.86 -8.34 -6.16
C THR A 172 -13.66 -8.53 -5.23
N HIS A 173 -12.69 -9.31 -5.67
CA HIS A 173 -11.51 -9.67 -4.90
C HIS A 173 -10.24 -9.27 -5.64
N LEU A 174 -9.26 -8.75 -4.90
CA LEU A 174 -7.92 -8.51 -5.41
C LEU A 174 -7.20 -9.84 -5.64
N VAL A 175 -6.42 -9.93 -6.70
CA VAL A 175 -5.61 -11.11 -7.00
C VAL A 175 -4.38 -11.13 -6.10
N GLN A 176 -4.36 -12.04 -5.13
CA GLN A 176 -3.24 -12.21 -4.20
C GLN A 176 -2.86 -13.70 -4.11
N PRO A 177 -2.12 -14.24 -5.11
CA PRO A 177 -1.76 -15.65 -5.13
C PRO A 177 -0.88 -16.00 -3.94
N THR A 178 -1.19 -17.13 -3.32
CA THR A 178 -0.32 -17.74 -2.31
C THR A 178 0.82 -18.51 -2.97
N GLY A 179 1.84 -18.89 -2.21
CA GLY A 179 2.87 -19.81 -2.68
C GLY A 179 2.30 -21.16 -3.11
N TRP A 180 1.13 -21.56 -2.60
CA TRP A 180 0.47 -22.79 -3.02
C TRP A 180 -0.15 -22.64 -4.40
N ASN A 181 -0.79 -21.50 -4.68
CA ASN A 181 -1.31 -21.21 -6.01
C ASN A 181 -0.20 -21.19 -7.06
N LEU A 182 0.94 -20.57 -6.74
CA LEU A 182 2.12 -20.61 -7.61
C LEU A 182 2.67 -22.04 -7.75
N THR A 183 2.69 -22.83 -6.68
CA THR A 183 3.15 -24.23 -6.73
C THR A 183 2.31 -25.07 -7.67
N VAL A 184 0.97 -24.94 -7.60
CA VAL A 184 0.03 -25.63 -8.49
C VAL A 184 0.22 -25.17 -9.94
N GLU A 185 0.20 -23.86 -10.17
CA GLU A 185 0.36 -23.29 -11.52
C GLU A 185 1.66 -23.75 -12.21
N HIS A 186 2.78 -23.68 -11.50
CA HIS A 186 4.07 -24.13 -12.04
C HIS A 186 4.11 -25.64 -12.27
N ALA A 187 3.47 -26.42 -11.39
CA ALA A 187 3.41 -27.87 -11.55
C ALA A 187 2.59 -28.24 -12.78
N ASP A 188 1.41 -27.65 -12.95
CA ASP A 188 0.53 -27.92 -14.08
C ASP A 188 1.19 -27.52 -15.41
N ALA A 189 1.78 -26.32 -15.48
CA ALA A 189 2.48 -25.85 -16.67
C ALA A 189 3.70 -26.71 -17.04
N ALA A 190 4.38 -27.29 -16.04
CA ALA A 190 5.52 -28.17 -16.25
C ALA A 190 5.16 -29.66 -16.38
N GLY A 191 3.89 -30.03 -16.17
CA GLY A 191 3.41 -31.41 -16.13
C GLY A 191 3.93 -32.21 -14.92
N TRP A 192 4.23 -31.54 -13.81
CA TRP A 192 4.67 -32.17 -12.57
C TRP A 192 3.49 -32.60 -11.71
N ASN A 193 3.58 -33.79 -11.14
CA ASN A 193 2.64 -34.30 -10.17
C ASN A 193 3.11 -33.98 -8.75
N ILE A 194 2.40 -33.07 -8.07
CA ILE A 194 2.63 -32.73 -6.67
C ILE A 194 1.51 -33.32 -5.82
N THR A 195 1.87 -34.20 -4.90
CA THR A 195 0.94 -34.74 -3.90
C THR A 195 1.12 -33.97 -2.60
N ALA A 196 0.05 -33.33 -2.14
CA ALA A 196 0.01 -32.62 -0.87
C ALA A 196 -1.13 -33.10 0.02
N SER A 197 -1.03 -32.82 1.32
CA SER A 197 -2.10 -33.01 2.31
C SER A 197 -2.36 -31.69 3.02
N VAL A 198 -3.63 -31.42 3.34
CA VAL A 198 -4.01 -30.24 4.14
C VAL A 198 -3.91 -30.60 5.62
N GLY A 199 -2.98 -29.96 6.33
CA GLY A 199 -2.81 -30.08 7.77
C GLY A 199 -3.37 -28.87 8.53
N ALA A 200 -3.14 -28.81 9.84
CA ALA A 200 -3.58 -27.70 10.68
C ALA A 200 -2.95 -26.34 10.30
N ASN A 201 -1.83 -26.36 9.57
CA ASN A 201 -1.06 -25.18 9.15
C ASN A 201 -1.08 -25.02 7.62
N GLY A 202 -2.11 -25.54 6.93
CA GLY A 202 -2.23 -25.47 5.47
C GLY A 202 -1.65 -26.67 4.73
N HIS A 203 -1.33 -26.48 3.46
CA HIS A 203 -0.81 -27.47 2.54
C HIS A 203 0.60 -27.91 2.90
N VAL A 204 0.81 -29.22 2.90
CA VAL A 204 2.10 -29.87 3.11
C VAL A 204 2.38 -30.79 1.94
N VAL A 205 3.47 -30.52 1.21
CA VAL A 205 3.91 -31.36 0.09
C VAL A 205 4.49 -32.67 0.61
N ASN A 206 3.89 -33.79 0.20
CA ASN A 206 4.27 -35.14 0.59
C ASN A 206 5.17 -35.81 -0.45
N ALA A 207 4.86 -35.60 -1.73
CA ALA A 207 5.62 -36.16 -2.83
C ALA A 207 5.62 -35.23 -4.04
N VAL A 208 6.72 -35.25 -4.79
CA VAL A 208 6.86 -34.56 -6.08
C VAL A 208 7.34 -35.58 -7.10
N GLU A 209 6.67 -35.69 -8.24
CA GLU A 209 6.99 -36.66 -9.31
C GLU A 209 7.08 -38.12 -8.79
N GLY A 210 6.21 -38.48 -7.84
CA GLY A 210 6.20 -39.80 -7.19
C GLY A 210 7.33 -40.03 -6.19
N VAL A 211 8.20 -39.04 -5.94
CA VAL A 211 9.26 -39.09 -4.94
C VAL A 211 8.73 -38.58 -3.61
N ALA A 212 8.31 -39.51 -2.74
CA ALA A 212 7.86 -39.21 -1.39
C ALA A 212 9.04 -39.16 -0.39
N ALA A 213 8.89 -38.33 0.63
CA ALA A 213 9.76 -38.39 1.81
C ALA A 213 9.62 -39.77 2.49
N PRO A 214 10.74 -40.40 2.92
CA PRO A 214 10.70 -41.71 3.56
C PRO A 214 10.08 -41.64 4.97
N GLU A 215 9.35 -42.69 5.37
CA GLU A 215 8.68 -42.78 6.68
C GLU A 215 9.65 -42.73 7.87
N ASP A 216 10.93 -43.03 7.65
CA ASP A 216 11.97 -42.95 8.67
C ASP A 216 12.40 -41.52 9.01
N GLY A 217 11.85 -40.52 8.29
CA GLY A 217 12.14 -39.11 8.50
C GLY A 217 13.55 -38.69 8.07
N ALA A 218 14.23 -39.48 7.23
CA ALA A 218 15.58 -39.16 6.78
C ALA A 218 15.67 -37.80 6.06
N TRP A 219 14.57 -37.36 5.43
CA TRP A 219 14.39 -36.02 4.87
C TRP A 219 12.90 -35.75 4.61
N SER A 220 12.50 -34.47 4.54
CA SER A 220 11.18 -34.02 4.06
C SER A 220 11.31 -33.03 2.91
N TRP A 221 10.23 -32.81 2.15
CA TRP A 221 10.14 -31.71 1.20
C TRP A 221 10.05 -30.38 1.96
N THR A 222 10.80 -29.38 1.51
CA THR A 222 10.91 -28.06 2.13
C THR A 222 10.80 -26.97 1.08
N LEU A 223 10.01 -25.95 1.38
CA LEU A 223 9.85 -24.77 0.55
C LEU A 223 11.00 -23.79 0.75
N GLN A 224 11.55 -23.32 -0.35
CA GLN A 224 12.57 -22.28 -0.42
C GLN A 224 11.99 -21.06 -1.13
N GLN A 225 12.43 -19.88 -0.69
CA GLN A 225 12.14 -18.60 -1.34
C GLN A 225 13.45 -17.95 -1.79
N TRP A 226 13.38 -17.20 -2.89
CA TRP A 226 14.51 -16.41 -3.35
C TRP A 226 14.65 -15.12 -2.55
N ASN A 227 15.81 -14.90 -1.95
CA ASN A 227 16.14 -13.60 -1.34
C ASN A 227 16.96 -12.78 -2.35
N ALA A 228 16.31 -11.78 -2.94
CA ALA A 228 16.93 -10.91 -3.94
C ALA A 228 18.11 -10.11 -3.37
N SER A 229 18.03 -9.63 -2.13
CA SER A 229 19.10 -8.85 -1.49
C SER A 229 20.36 -9.68 -1.23
N ALA A 230 20.20 -10.96 -0.88
CA ALA A 230 21.29 -11.89 -0.64
C ALA A 230 21.72 -12.66 -1.90
N ALA A 231 20.98 -12.52 -3.01
CA ALA A 231 21.12 -13.31 -4.23
C ALA A 231 21.24 -14.83 -3.95
N ALA A 232 20.38 -15.34 -3.05
CA ALA A 232 20.46 -16.72 -2.59
C ALA A 232 19.08 -17.30 -2.25
N TRP A 233 18.93 -18.61 -2.46
CA TRP A 233 17.80 -19.40 -1.97
C TRP A 233 17.88 -19.58 -0.45
N GLN A 234 16.73 -19.44 0.21
CA GLN A 234 16.62 -19.55 1.68
C GLN A 234 15.36 -20.34 2.04
N ASN A 235 15.39 -21.03 3.19
CA ASN A 235 14.20 -21.70 3.71
C ASN A 235 13.09 -20.67 3.92
N SER A 236 11.88 -21.01 3.45
CA SER A 236 10.70 -20.20 3.70
C SER A 236 10.47 -20.03 5.21
N PRO A 237 10.29 -18.80 5.73
CA PRO A 237 9.96 -18.58 7.14
C PRO A 237 8.51 -18.96 7.48
N VAL A 238 7.67 -19.13 6.47
CA VAL A 238 6.23 -19.40 6.59
C VAL A 238 5.81 -20.62 5.77
N GLY A 239 4.60 -21.13 6.01
CA GLY A 239 4.00 -22.20 5.22
C GLY A 239 3.72 -21.76 3.79
N VAL A 240 3.50 -22.71 2.88
CA VAL A 240 3.31 -22.43 1.45
C VAL A 240 2.08 -21.54 1.17
N ASP A 241 1.03 -21.66 1.98
CA ASP A 241 -0.19 -20.84 1.86
C ASP A 241 0.00 -19.40 2.35
N ASP A 242 0.96 -19.17 3.26
CA ASP A 242 1.22 -17.84 3.83
C ASP A 242 2.25 -17.04 3.02
N VAL A 243 2.86 -17.65 1.99
CA VAL A 243 3.77 -16.94 1.09
C VAL A 243 2.95 -16.04 0.18
N ASN A 244 3.20 -14.73 0.24
CA ASN A 244 2.65 -13.78 -0.73
C ASN A 244 3.39 -13.94 -2.06
N GLY A 245 2.71 -14.50 -3.07
CA GLY A 245 3.26 -14.81 -4.38
C GLY A 245 3.53 -13.59 -5.26
N LEU A 246 2.97 -12.42 -4.95
CA LEU A 246 3.30 -11.16 -5.65
C LEU A 246 4.71 -10.68 -5.27
N THR A 247 5.01 -10.72 -3.97
CA THR A 247 6.30 -10.26 -3.43
C THR A 247 7.38 -11.34 -3.46
N HIS A 248 6.98 -12.62 -3.47
CA HIS A 248 7.89 -13.77 -3.50
C HIS A 248 7.51 -14.75 -4.64
N PRO A 249 7.63 -14.33 -5.91
CA PRO A 249 7.22 -15.11 -7.09
C PRO A 249 8.20 -16.22 -7.50
N HIS A 250 9.22 -16.47 -6.68
CA HIS A 250 10.28 -17.42 -7.01
C HIS A 250 10.40 -18.45 -5.89
N LEU A 251 9.99 -19.67 -6.19
CA LEU A 251 9.88 -20.76 -5.24
C LEU A 251 10.84 -21.90 -5.63
N ALA A 252 11.28 -22.67 -4.64
CA ALA A 252 11.86 -23.97 -4.92
C ALA A 252 11.43 -25.00 -3.90
N TRP A 253 11.13 -26.21 -4.35
CA TRP A 253 10.91 -27.36 -3.49
C TRP A 253 12.17 -28.21 -3.47
N THR A 254 12.70 -28.43 -2.27
CA THR A 254 13.96 -29.15 -2.07
C THR A 254 13.78 -30.25 -1.04
N ALA A 255 14.55 -31.32 -1.15
CA ALA A 255 14.76 -32.20 -0.02
C ALA A 255 15.49 -31.44 1.10
N SER A 256 15.04 -31.56 2.35
CA SER A 256 15.64 -30.89 3.52
C SER A 256 17.14 -31.14 3.75
N ASN A 257 17.67 -32.25 3.21
CA ASN A 257 19.09 -32.59 3.23
C ASN A 257 19.81 -32.32 1.89
N GLY A 258 19.10 -31.76 0.91
CA GLY A 258 19.61 -31.43 -0.41
C GLY A 258 20.52 -30.21 -0.37
N ASN A 259 21.57 -30.24 -1.20
CA ASN A 259 22.47 -29.10 -1.32
C ASN A 259 21.89 -28.05 -2.29
N MET A 260 21.44 -26.92 -1.74
CA MET A 260 20.83 -25.82 -2.50
C MET A 260 21.80 -25.10 -3.45
N SER A 261 23.11 -25.34 -3.38
CA SER A 261 24.08 -24.73 -4.30
C SER A 261 23.87 -25.12 -5.77
N GLY A 262 23.09 -26.17 -6.04
CA GLY A 262 22.72 -26.60 -7.39
C GLY A 262 21.54 -25.85 -8.00
N LEU A 263 20.80 -25.06 -7.20
CA LEU A 263 19.67 -24.29 -7.70
C LEU A 263 20.16 -23.08 -8.53
N PRO A 264 19.62 -22.86 -9.74
CA PRO A 264 19.93 -21.66 -10.52
C PRO A 264 19.32 -20.42 -9.85
N ALA A 265 19.85 -19.23 -10.19
CA ALA A 265 19.16 -18.00 -9.87
C ALA A 265 17.85 -17.93 -10.69
N PRO A 266 16.74 -17.48 -10.08
CA PRO A 266 15.46 -17.38 -10.77
C PRO A 266 15.51 -16.33 -11.88
N THR A 267 14.65 -16.50 -12.87
CA THR A 267 14.50 -15.62 -14.03
C THR A 267 13.02 -15.52 -14.40
N GLY A 268 12.65 -14.51 -15.17
CA GLY A 268 11.27 -14.32 -15.63
C GLY A 268 10.37 -13.77 -14.53
N ARG A 269 9.05 -13.78 -14.78
CA ARG A 269 8.03 -13.18 -13.90
C ARG A 269 7.72 -14.05 -12.69
N SER A 270 7.71 -15.36 -12.87
CA SER A 270 7.61 -16.31 -11.76
C SER A 270 8.41 -17.54 -12.13
N SER A 271 9.01 -18.19 -11.14
CA SER A 271 9.78 -19.41 -11.39
C SER A 271 9.70 -20.38 -10.23
N MET A 272 9.66 -21.66 -10.59
CA MET A 272 9.68 -22.74 -9.63
C MET A 272 10.74 -23.76 -9.99
N HIS A 273 11.56 -24.13 -9.01
CA HIS A 273 12.57 -25.17 -9.16
C HIS A 273 12.31 -26.37 -8.24
N LEU A 274 12.65 -27.57 -8.70
CA LEU A 274 12.63 -28.80 -7.91
C LEU A 274 14.06 -29.32 -7.77
N LEU A 275 14.53 -29.50 -6.54
CA LEU A 275 15.80 -30.15 -6.22
C LEU A 275 15.52 -31.49 -5.55
N PHE A 276 15.76 -32.57 -6.29
CA PHE A 276 15.58 -33.93 -5.81
C PHE A 276 16.74 -34.40 -4.91
N PRO A 277 16.52 -35.41 -4.04
CA PRO A 277 17.57 -35.94 -3.16
C PRO A 277 18.81 -36.48 -3.89
N ASN A 278 18.67 -36.90 -5.15
CA ASN A 278 19.79 -37.36 -5.99
C ASN A 278 20.63 -36.21 -6.56
N GLY A 279 20.29 -34.95 -6.27
CA GLY A 279 20.95 -33.74 -6.76
C GLY A 279 20.46 -33.25 -8.12
N THR A 280 19.48 -33.91 -8.73
CA THR A 280 18.87 -33.46 -9.98
C THR A 280 18.04 -32.20 -9.73
N VAL A 281 18.20 -31.21 -10.61
CA VAL A 281 17.42 -29.98 -10.61
C VAL A 281 16.61 -29.90 -11.90
N THR A 282 15.32 -29.59 -11.75
CA THR A 282 14.44 -29.17 -12.86
C THR A 282 13.77 -27.86 -12.49
N GLY A 283 13.29 -27.11 -13.47
CA GLY A 283 12.68 -25.81 -13.24
C GLY A 283 11.70 -25.41 -14.33
N HIS A 284 10.75 -24.58 -13.96
CA HIS A 284 9.78 -23.96 -14.86
C HIS A 284 9.80 -22.45 -14.63
N VAL A 285 9.81 -21.68 -15.71
CA VAL A 285 9.73 -20.22 -15.68
C VAL A 285 8.46 -19.83 -16.39
N GLN A 286 7.60 -19.11 -15.68
CA GLN A 286 6.34 -18.61 -16.20
C GLN A 286 6.58 -17.31 -16.98
N ALA A 287 6.00 -17.25 -18.18
CA ALA A 287 6.13 -16.11 -19.08
C ALA A 287 4.98 -15.09 -18.93
N SER A 288 3.80 -15.55 -18.53
CA SER A 288 2.56 -14.76 -18.40
C SER A 288 1.71 -15.28 -17.24
N THR A 289 0.84 -14.43 -16.70
CA THR A 289 -0.11 -14.84 -15.64
C THR A 289 -1.40 -15.32 -16.30
N SER A 290 -1.77 -16.59 -16.07
CA SER A 290 -3.01 -17.17 -16.56
C SER A 290 -4.22 -16.69 -15.74
N ALA A 291 -5.40 -16.68 -16.36
CA ALA A 291 -6.66 -16.43 -15.66
C ALA A 291 -6.97 -17.54 -14.62
N HIS A 292 -6.38 -18.73 -14.79
CA HIS A 292 -6.37 -19.79 -13.78
C HIS A 292 -5.72 -19.33 -12.48
N LEU A 293 -4.44 -18.89 -12.55
CA LEU A 293 -3.72 -18.38 -11.39
C LEU A 293 -4.41 -17.16 -10.77
N MET A 294 -4.96 -16.25 -11.59
CA MET A 294 -5.72 -15.10 -11.09
C MET A 294 -6.97 -15.51 -10.32
N THR A 295 -7.76 -16.43 -10.88
CA THR A 295 -8.97 -16.96 -10.25
C THR A 295 -8.64 -17.63 -8.91
N LEU A 296 -7.64 -18.50 -8.90
CA LEU A 296 -7.20 -19.17 -7.68
C LEU A 296 -6.66 -18.16 -6.65
N GLY A 297 -5.84 -17.20 -7.07
CA GLY A 297 -5.20 -16.23 -6.18
C GLY A 297 -6.18 -15.22 -5.57
N ALA A 298 -7.26 -14.87 -6.26
CA ALA A 298 -8.29 -14.00 -5.71
C ALA A 298 -9.25 -14.76 -4.78
N LEU A 299 -9.76 -15.91 -5.22
CA LEU A 299 -10.89 -16.56 -4.55
C LEU A 299 -10.45 -17.47 -3.39
N ASN A 300 -9.29 -18.13 -3.47
CA ASN A 300 -8.78 -18.90 -2.33
C ASN A 300 -8.42 -17.98 -1.15
N THR A 301 -7.81 -16.83 -1.43
CA THR A 301 -7.46 -15.82 -0.42
C THR A 301 -8.70 -15.16 0.18
N ALA A 302 -9.78 -15.06 -0.60
CA ALA A 302 -11.11 -14.67 -0.10
C ALA A 302 -11.81 -15.76 0.74
N GLY A 303 -11.21 -16.94 0.89
CA GLY A 303 -11.78 -18.07 1.63
C GLY A 303 -12.95 -18.75 0.91
N MET A 304 -13.05 -18.58 -0.42
CA MET A 304 -14.07 -19.26 -1.23
C MET A 304 -13.64 -20.68 -1.56
N ASP A 305 -14.61 -21.59 -1.52
CA ASP A 305 -14.41 -22.99 -1.90
C ASP A 305 -14.62 -23.13 -3.42
N LEU A 306 -13.58 -23.55 -4.14
CA LEU A 306 -13.59 -23.66 -5.59
C LEU A 306 -13.37 -25.10 -6.04
N ASP A 307 -14.26 -25.58 -6.91
CA ASP A 307 -14.00 -26.80 -7.68
C ASP A 307 -13.53 -26.41 -9.08
N VAL A 308 -12.23 -26.54 -9.34
CA VAL A 308 -11.64 -26.43 -10.67
C VAL A 308 -11.26 -27.83 -11.13
N THR A 309 -11.79 -28.24 -12.28
CA THR A 309 -11.51 -29.56 -12.86
C THR A 309 -10.60 -29.41 -14.07
N MET A 310 -9.63 -30.30 -14.22
CA MET A 310 -8.73 -30.35 -15.37
C MET A 310 -9.25 -31.36 -16.39
N ASP A 311 -9.63 -30.88 -17.58
CA ASP A 311 -9.95 -31.74 -18.72
C ASP A 311 -8.70 -31.96 -19.60
N PRO A 312 -8.40 -33.20 -20.02
CA PRO A 312 -7.24 -33.49 -20.87
C PRO A 312 -7.23 -32.79 -22.24
N GLN A 313 -8.38 -32.33 -22.73
CA GLN A 313 -8.54 -31.67 -24.03
C GLN A 313 -8.75 -30.16 -23.92
N TRP A 314 -9.40 -29.70 -22.83
CA TRP A 314 -9.87 -28.31 -22.71
C TRP A 314 -9.24 -27.53 -21.56
N GLY A 315 -8.34 -28.15 -20.79
CA GLY A 315 -7.67 -27.49 -19.67
C GLY A 315 -8.57 -27.36 -18.44
N HIS A 316 -8.24 -26.41 -17.57
CA HIS A 316 -8.97 -26.11 -16.35
C HIS A 316 -10.32 -25.44 -16.66
N PHE A 317 -11.34 -25.89 -15.95
CA PHE A 317 -12.67 -25.29 -15.98
C PHE A 317 -13.26 -25.24 -14.58
N LEU A 318 -13.85 -24.09 -14.24
CA LEU A 318 -14.53 -23.88 -12.98
C LEU A 318 -15.90 -24.57 -12.99
N THR A 319 -16.14 -25.47 -12.04
CA THR A 319 -17.40 -26.23 -11.94
C THR A 319 -18.27 -25.76 -10.78
N SER A 320 -17.65 -25.30 -9.69
CA SER A 320 -18.37 -24.82 -8.51
C SER A 320 -17.66 -23.67 -7.80
N ILE A 321 -18.45 -22.77 -7.20
CA ILE A 321 -18.00 -21.75 -6.26
C ILE A 321 -18.88 -21.85 -5.01
N ASN A 322 -18.28 -21.96 -3.83
CA ASN A 322 -18.94 -22.13 -2.53
C ASN A 322 -19.99 -23.26 -2.54
N GLY A 323 -19.66 -24.39 -3.19
CA GLY A 323 -20.56 -25.53 -3.34
C GLY A 323 -21.72 -25.33 -4.32
N THR A 324 -21.79 -24.18 -5.01
CA THR A 324 -22.79 -23.90 -6.03
C THR A 324 -22.28 -24.34 -7.40
N SER A 325 -22.78 -25.48 -7.87
CA SER A 325 -22.46 -26.03 -9.19
C SER A 325 -23.55 -25.70 -10.22
N ALA A 326 -23.16 -25.68 -11.49
CA ALA A 326 -24.10 -25.64 -12.61
C ALA A 326 -25.13 -26.80 -12.50
N PRO A 327 -26.42 -26.57 -12.79
CA PRO A 327 -27.43 -27.62 -12.73
C PRO A 327 -27.22 -28.68 -13.82
N ALA A 328 -27.64 -29.92 -13.54
CA ALA A 328 -27.46 -31.05 -14.48
C ALA A 328 -28.23 -30.90 -15.81
N ASP A 329 -29.21 -29.99 -15.87
CA ASP A 329 -29.98 -29.69 -17.06
C ASP A 329 -29.33 -28.62 -17.97
N TRP A 330 -28.17 -28.10 -17.58
CA TRP A 330 -27.43 -27.06 -18.30
C TRP A 330 -28.23 -25.78 -18.51
N SER A 331 -29.20 -25.50 -17.63
CA SER A 331 -29.96 -24.24 -17.64
C SER A 331 -29.05 -23.02 -17.50
N TRP A 332 -27.89 -23.16 -16.84
CA TRP A 332 -26.78 -22.23 -16.87
C TRP A 332 -25.46 -22.95 -16.54
N TYR A 333 -24.33 -22.31 -16.82
CA TYR A 333 -22.99 -22.73 -16.39
C TYR A 333 -22.17 -21.52 -15.92
N TRP A 334 -21.08 -21.75 -15.18
CA TRP A 334 -20.16 -20.68 -14.78
C TRP A 334 -19.43 -20.17 -16.01
N ARG A 335 -19.71 -18.92 -16.37
CA ARG A 335 -19.09 -18.21 -17.50
C ARG A 335 -17.98 -17.31 -16.99
N LEU A 336 -16.84 -17.39 -17.66
CA LEU A 336 -15.72 -16.44 -17.50
C LEU A 336 -15.92 -15.26 -18.43
N ALA A 337 -15.80 -14.05 -17.90
CA ALA A 337 -15.80 -12.81 -18.64
C ALA A 337 -14.52 -12.01 -18.37
N VAL A 338 -14.12 -11.22 -19.37
CA VAL A 338 -12.96 -10.34 -19.33
C VAL A 338 -13.42 -8.90 -19.53
N TRP A 339 -12.78 -7.98 -18.82
CA TRP A 339 -12.99 -6.56 -19.05
C TRP A 339 -12.12 -6.07 -20.19
N ASN A 340 -12.72 -5.47 -21.22
CA ASN A 340 -11.98 -4.93 -22.36
C ASN A 340 -11.56 -3.45 -22.19
N GLY A 341 -11.87 -2.85 -21.04
CA GLY A 341 -11.69 -1.42 -20.76
C GLY A 341 -13.00 -0.61 -20.74
N SER A 342 -14.09 -1.14 -21.30
CA SER A 342 -15.39 -0.45 -21.39
C SER A 342 -16.60 -1.33 -21.11
N LEU A 343 -16.52 -2.63 -21.39
CA LEU A 343 -17.60 -3.58 -21.13
C LEU A 343 -17.05 -4.98 -20.85
N TRP A 344 -17.89 -5.80 -20.21
CA TRP A 344 -17.61 -7.22 -20.01
C TRP A 344 -17.86 -8.01 -21.29
N GLU A 345 -16.85 -8.77 -21.72
CA GLU A 345 -16.94 -9.70 -22.84
C GLU A 345 -16.77 -11.13 -22.34
N GLU A 346 -17.52 -12.07 -22.91
CA GLU A 346 -17.32 -13.48 -22.62
C GLU A 346 -15.95 -13.94 -23.12
N ALA A 347 -15.19 -14.63 -22.27
CA ALA A 347 -13.89 -15.15 -22.65
C ALA A 347 -14.04 -16.22 -23.74
N MET A 348 -13.41 -15.98 -24.89
CA MET A 348 -13.38 -16.97 -25.99
C MET A 348 -12.36 -18.09 -25.77
N LEU A 349 -11.50 -17.92 -24.76
CA LEU A 349 -10.44 -18.85 -24.37
C LEU A 349 -10.74 -19.41 -22.98
N GLY A 350 -10.27 -20.63 -22.72
CA GLY A 350 -10.27 -21.20 -21.38
C GLY A 350 -9.33 -20.45 -20.45
N MET A 351 -9.47 -20.66 -19.14
CA MET A 351 -8.72 -19.91 -18.12
C MET A 351 -7.19 -20.13 -18.18
N ASP A 352 -6.73 -21.22 -18.80
CA ASP A 352 -5.29 -21.49 -19.00
C ASP A 352 -4.69 -20.69 -20.16
N ASP A 353 -5.48 -20.49 -21.22
CA ASP A 353 -5.04 -19.82 -22.45
C ASP A 353 -5.21 -18.30 -22.38
N LEU A 354 -6.08 -17.84 -21.48
CA LEU A 354 -6.30 -16.43 -21.19
C LEU A 354 -5.18 -15.92 -20.27
N ASN A 355 -4.37 -15.00 -20.78
CA ASN A 355 -3.16 -14.54 -20.11
C ASN A 355 -3.13 -13.00 -19.99
N ASP A 356 -2.52 -12.51 -18.91
CA ASP A 356 -2.21 -11.09 -18.66
C ASP A 356 -3.44 -10.15 -18.74
N THR A 357 -4.60 -10.67 -18.34
CA THR A 357 -5.81 -9.85 -18.15
C THR A 357 -5.78 -9.13 -16.82
N MET A 358 -6.40 -7.95 -16.73
CA MET A 358 -6.48 -7.19 -15.48
C MET A 358 -7.72 -7.53 -14.64
N HIS A 359 -8.87 -7.69 -15.28
CA HIS A 359 -10.13 -7.91 -14.57
C HIS A 359 -10.90 -9.07 -15.17
N LEU A 360 -11.26 -10.00 -14.30
CA LEU A 360 -12.04 -11.20 -14.63
C LEU A 360 -13.37 -11.15 -13.89
N ALA A 361 -14.40 -11.76 -14.47
CA ALA A 361 -15.66 -12.00 -13.77
C ALA A 361 -16.15 -13.44 -14.00
N TRP A 362 -16.63 -14.07 -12.93
CA TRP A 362 -17.36 -15.33 -12.95
C TRP A 362 -18.84 -15.06 -12.69
N SER A 363 -19.70 -15.43 -13.62
CA SER A 363 -21.15 -15.29 -13.47
C SER A 363 -21.90 -16.49 -14.05
N PRO A 364 -23.14 -16.77 -13.62
CA PRO A 364 -24.02 -17.66 -14.36
C PRO A 364 -24.22 -17.19 -15.80
N SER A 365 -24.17 -18.11 -16.75
CA SER A 365 -24.38 -17.83 -18.18
C SER A 365 -25.78 -17.30 -18.50
N SER A 366 -26.75 -17.47 -17.60
CA SER A 366 -28.11 -16.92 -17.70
C SER A 366 -28.19 -15.41 -17.42
N MET A 367 -27.16 -14.82 -16.83
CA MET A 367 -27.09 -13.39 -16.53
C MET A 367 -26.57 -12.60 -17.74
N ASN A 368 -27.03 -11.36 -17.92
CA ASN A 368 -26.48 -10.48 -18.94
C ASN A 368 -25.14 -9.88 -18.47
N LEU A 369 -24.14 -9.83 -19.36
CA LEU A 369 -22.83 -9.26 -19.05
C LEU A 369 -22.89 -7.78 -18.70
N SER A 370 -23.90 -7.06 -19.23
CA SER A 370 -24.15 -5.64 -18.89
C SER A 370 -24.53 -5.41 -17.43
N ASP A 371 -25.00 -6.46 -16.73
CA ASP A 371 -25.48 -6.36 -15.36
C ASP A 371 -24.36 -6.62 -14.35
N LEU A 372 -23.17 -6.99 -14.83
CA LEU A 372 -21.98 -7.19 -14.00
C LEU A 372 -21.40 -5.83 -13.58
N PRO A 373 -20.94 -5.69 -12.33
CA PRO A 373 -20.35 -4.43 -11.87
C PRO A 373 -19.05 -4.13 -12.62
N THR A 374 -18.77 -2.86 -12.87
CA THR A 374 -17.55 -2.42 -13.54
C THR A 374 -16.34 -2.54 -12.62
N PRO A 375 -15.18 -3.05 -13.09
CA PRO A 375 -13.96 -3.05 -12.29
C PRO A 375 -13.57 -1.64 -11.85
N GLY A 376 -13.13 -1.47 -10.61
CA GLY A 376 -12.75 -0.17 -10.05
C GLY A 376 -13.88 0.59 -9.35
N SER A 377 -15.13 0.11 -9.40
CA SER A 377 -16.21 0.61 -8.53
C SER A 377 -16.12 0.02 -7.12
N MET A 378 -14.93 0.06 -6.50
CA MET A 378 -14.76 -0.28 -5.07
C MET A 378 -15.30 0.84 -4.15
N ASP A 379 -16.50 1.34 -4.46
CA ASP A 379 -17.36 2.01 -3.51
C ASP A 379 -18.38 0.96 -3.06
N GLY A 380 -18.11 0.31 -1.92
CA GLY A 380 -18.96 -0.80 -1.50
C GLY A 380 -18.59 -1.36 -0.14
N ASP A 381 -18.58 -0.50 0.86
CA ASP A 381 -18.85 -0.91 2.24
C ASP A 381 -20.08 -1.83 2.24
N ALA A 382 -19.95 -3.02 2.84
CA ALA A 382 -20.90 -4.13 2.75
C ALA A 382 -22.22 -3.89 3.53
N ARG A 383 -22.75 -2.66 3.51
CA ARG A 383 -23.98 -2.25 4.18
C ARG A 383 -24.64 -1.05 3.49
N ASP A 384 -25.29 -1.25 2.35
CA ASP A 384 -26.66 -0.71 2.18
C ASP A 384 -27.34 -1.24 0.92
N GLN A 385 -28.62 -1.54 1.09
CA GLN A 385 -29.50 -2.13 0.09
C GLN A 385 -30.16 -1.05 -0.81
N ALA A 386 -30.53 -1.48 -2.02
CA ALA A 386 -31.79 -1.20 -2.73
C ALA A 386 -31.81 -0.25 -3.96
N SER A 387 -32.22 -0.85 -5.09
CA SER A 387 -32.83 -0.28 -6.32
C SER A 387 -31.92 0.54 -7.25
N PRO A 388 -32.00 0.35 -8.59
CA PRO A 388 -31.41 1.30 -9.53
C PRO A 388 -32.23 2.59 -9.43
N THR A 389 -31.71 3.56 -8.70
CA THR A 389 -32.27 4.91 -8.65
C THR A 389 -32.18 5.53 -10.03
N GLU A 390 -33.30 6.09 -10.50
CA GLU A 390 -33.40 6.81 -11.78
C GLU A 390 -32.21 7.77 -11.97
N CYS A 391 -31.65 7.82 -13.19
CA CYS A 391 -30.47 8.63 -13.51
C CYS A 391 -29.24 8.34 -12.64
N ASN A 392 -29.09 7.08 -12.21
CA ASN A 392 -28.04 6.60 -11.32
C ASN A 392 -28.00 7.37 -9.97
N GLY A 393 -29.17 7.88 -9.54
CA GLY A 393 -29.31 8.67 -8.32
C GLY A 393 -28.76 10.09 -8.39
N LYS A 394 -28.42 10.57 -9.59
CA LYS A 394 -27.78 11.89 -9.84
C LYS A 394 -28.60 12.77 -10.79
N GLY A 395 -29.93 12.61 -10.79
CA GLY A 395 -30.84 13.38 -11.61
C GLY A 395 -32.27 12.81 -11.63
N TRP A 396 -33.10 13.32 -12.54
CA TRP A 396 -34.48 12.84 -12.75
C TRP A 396 -34.84 12.70 -14.23
N ILE A 397 -35.73 11.78 -14.59
CA ILE A 397 -36.07 11.51 -16.00
C ILE A 397 -37.14 12.49 -16.52
N MET A 398 -36.84 13.16 -17.64
CA MET A 398 -37.78 13.95 -18.43
C MET A 398 -38.17 13.23 -19.73
N GLY A 399 -39.48 13.15 -20.00
CA GLY A 399 -40.03 12.52 -21.21
C GLY A 399 -40.43 11.05 -21.02
N SER A 400 -40.80 10.36 -22.10
CA SER A 400 -41.21 8.95 -22.08
C SER A 400 -40.91 8.24 -23.39
N GLY A 401 -40.65 6.93 -23.36
CA GLY A 401 -40.30 6.14 -24.54
C GLY A 401 -38.91 6.49 -25.09
N SER A 402 -38.71 6.44 -26.40
CA SER A 402 -37.41 6.74 -27.04
C SER A 402 -36.96 8.20 -26.95
N ALA A 403 -37.76 9.07 -26.31
CA ALA A 403 -37.45 10.48 -26.07
C ALA A 403 -37.13 10.79 -24.59
N ALA A 404 -37.11 9.79 -23.71
CA ALA A 404 -36.77 9.97 -22.30
C ALA A 404 -35.27 10.31 -22.16
N HIS A 405 -34.96 11.30 -21.31
CA HIS A 405 -33.60 11.69 -20.97
C HIS A 405 -33.51 12.21 -19.53
N CYS A 406 -32.35 12.07 -18.91
CA CYS A 406 -32.05 12.52 -17.56
C CYS A 406 -31.72 14.01 -17.54
N MET A 407 -32.37 14.70 -16.61
CA MET A 407 -31.99 16.02 -16.14
C MET A 407 -31.07 15.81 -14.94
N CYS A 408 -29.76 15.86 -15.20
CA CYS A 408 -28.73 15.59 -14.22
C CYS A 408 -28.55 16.72 -13.21
N ASP A 409 -28.18 16.36 -11.98
CA ASP A 409 -27.82 17.28 -10.92
C ASP A 409 -26.47 17.98 -11.24
N ASP A 410 -26.18 19.10 -10.60
CA ASP A 410 -24.97 19.89 -10.88
C ASP A 410 -23.68 19.05 -10.74
N GLY A 411 -22.80 19.13 -11.74
CA GLY A 411 -21.55 18.35 -11.83
C GLY A 411 -21.67 17.03 -12.59
N TYR A 412 -22.83 16.78 -13.20
CA TYR A 412 -23.09 15.59 -14.00
C TYR A 412 -23.69 15.97 -15.35
N SER A 413 -23.28 15.28 -16.41
CA SER A 413 -23.84 15.42 -17.75
C SER A 413 -24.19 14.06 -18.35
N TRP A 414 -25.09 14.03 -19.32
CA TRP A 414 -25.41 12.80 -20.05
C TRP A 414 -24.46 12.66 -21.25
N GLY A 415 -23.93 11.47 -21.47
CA GLY A 415 -23.11 11.17 -22.64
C GLY A 415 -23.94 11.21 -23.92
N GLU A 416 -23.34 11.55 -25.07
CA GLU A 416 -24.08 11.67 -26.35
C GLU A 416 -24.91 10.41 -26.69
N ASP A 417 -24.45 9.24 -26.24
CA ASP A 417 -25.01 7.91 -26.51
C ASP A 417 -25.88 7.31 -25.38
N ASP A 418 -25.77 7.81 -24.14
CA ASP A 418 -26.60 7.38 -23.00
C ASP A 418 -27.26 8.59 -22.32
N ARG A 419 -28.54 8.76 -22.65
CA ARG A 419 -29.37 9.86 -22.13
C ARG A 419 -30.07 9.51 -20.84
N LEU A 420 -29.98 8.29 -20.33
CA LEU A 420 -30.67 7.84 -19.11
C LEU A 420 -29.72 7.65 -17.93
N SER A 421 -28.45 8.00 -18.11
CA SER A 421 -27.39 7.96 -17.10
C SER A 421 -26.73 9.32 -16.97
N CYS A 422 -26.49 9.75 -15.74
CA CYS A 422 -25.72 10.93 -15.43
C CYS A 422 -24.28 10.50 -15.16
N LEU A 423 -23.36 10.93 -16.03
CA LEU A 423 -21.93 10.67 -15.92
C LEU A 423 -21.27 11.83 -15.19
N SER A 424 -20.29 11.53 -14.34
CA SER A 424 -19.41 12.56 -13.81
C SER A 424 -18.54 13.09 -14.95
N ASP A 425 -18.24 14.38 -14.92
CA ASP A 425 -17.48 15.04 -15.99
C ASP A 425 -15.97 14.65 -16.00
N ASP A 426 -15.54 13.67 -15.21
CA ASP A 426 -14.15 13.28 -14.99
C ASP A 426 -13.89 11.76 -14.88
N GLY A 427 -13.20 11.17 -15.87
CA GLY A 427 -12.80 9.75 -15.85
C GLY A 427 -11.84 9.38 -14.70
N SER A 428 -11.91 8.14 -14.21
CA SER A 428 -11.14 7.58 -13.09
C SER A 428 -9.68 7.21 -13.45
N VAL A 429 -8.72 7.54 -12.57
CA VAL A 429 -7.25 7.37 -12.62
C VAL A 429 -6.90 7.20 -11.15
N SER A 430 -6.20 6.12 -10.82
CA SER A 430 -5.76 5.85 -9.46
C SER A 430 -4.35 6.44 -9.29
N VAL A 431 -4.14 7.23 -8.24
CA VAL A 431 -2.81 7.78 -7.92
C VAL A 431 -2.34 7.15 -6.62
N GLY A 432 -1.25 6.37 -6.70
CA GLY A 432 -0.61 5.76 -5.54
C GLY A 432 0.60 6.60 -5.09
N HIS A 433 0.69 6.89 -3.79
CA HIS A 433 1.88 7.53 -3.21
C HIS A 433 2.09 7.10 -1.75
N ASN A 434 3.35 7.13 -1.30
CA ASN A 434 3.65 7.00 0.13
C ASN A 434 3.13 8.23 0.88
N THR A 435 2.30 8.01 1.90
CA THR A 435 1.79 9.04 2.78
C THR A 435 2.92 9.60 3.66
N VAL A 436 3.40 10.80 3.37
CA VAL A 436 4.49 11.45 4.13
C VAL A 436 4.21 12.93 4.39
N THR A 437 4.58 13.40 5.57
CA THR A 437 4.62 14.83 5.93
C THR A 437 5.98 15.18 6.48
N PHE A 438 6.50 16.33 6.08
CA PHE A 438 7.79 16.83 6.48
C PHE A 438 7.65 18.09 7.32
N ILE A 439 8.58 18.29 8.25
CA ILE A 439 8.82 19.56 8.94
C ILE A 439 10.14 20.12 8.41
N LEU A 440 10.07 21.30 7.82
CA LEU A 440 11.19 22.01 7.21
C LEU A 440 11.64 23.14 8.13
N ASP A 441 12.93 23.45 8.12
CA ASP A 441 13.48 24.63 8.80
C ASP A 441 13.40 25.91 7.95
N ASP A 442 13.96 27.00 8.49
CA ASP A 442 14.03 28.35 7.91
C ASP A 442 14.69 28.40 6.52
N ARG A 443 15.50 27.39 6.21
CA ARG A 443 16.21 27.22 4.92
C ARG A 443 15.57 26.17 4.03
N ARG A 444 14.35 25.77 4.35
CA ARG A 444 13.57 24.76 3.63
C ARG A 444 14.30 23.41 3.53
N ARG A 445 15.07 23.04 4.56
CA ARG A 445 15.67 21.71 4.66
C ARG A 445 14.70 20.79 5.42
N PRO A 446 14.35 19.60 4.88
CA PRO A 446 13.54 18.64 5.64
C PRO A 446 14.33 18.14 6.86
N ARG A 447 13.78 18.35 8.06
CA ARG A 447 14.44 18.00 9.34
C ARG A 447 13.76 16.84 10.04
N VAL A 448 12.44 16.75 9.95
CA VAL A 448 11.65 15.66 10.52
C VAL A 448 10.69 15.16 9.46
N MET A 449 10.53 13.83 9.37
CA MET A 449 9.58 13.18 8.46
C MET A 449 8.69 12.23 9.25
N TRP A 450 7.40 12.34 8.99
CA TRP A 450 6.37 11.45 9.49
C TRP A 450 5.76 10.68 8.32
N SER A 451 5.47 9.40 8.52
CA SER A 451 4.89 8.52 7.49
C SER A 451 3.59 7.86 7.97
N GLY A 452 2.66 7.63 7.06
CA GLY A 452 1.33 7.08 7.34
C GLY A 452 0.34 8.12 7.86
N ASP A 453 -0.78 7.66 8.40
CA ASP A 453 -1.93 8.46 8.85
C ASP A 453 -2.24 8.27 10.35
N GLY A 454 -1.63 7.28 11.01
CA GLY A 454 -1.84 6.95 12.43
C GLY A 454 -1.19 7.91 13.43
N TRP A 455 -1.07 9.19 13.11
CA TRP A 455 -0.39 10.18 13.95
C TRP A 455 -1.30 10.70 15.06
N VAL A 456 -0.68 11.01 16.19
CA VAL A 456 -1.35 11.67 17.30
C VAL A 456 -0.93 13.14 17.25
N PRO A 457 -1.86 14.11 17.06
CA PRO A 457 -1.54 15.52 16.91
C PRO A 457 -0.56 16.05 17.96
N GLU A 458 -0.74 15.64 19.22
CA GLU A 458 0.10 16.06 20.33
C GLU A 458 1.57 15.66 20.14
N THR A 459 1.84 14.45 19.65
CA THR A 459 3.21 13.97 19.40
C THR A 459 3.87 14.64 18.20
N PHE A 460 3.07 15.07 17.22
CA PHE A 460 3.56 15.86 16.09
C PHE A 460 3.88 17.29 16.54
N THR A 461 3.03 17.89 17.40
CA THR A 461 3.29 19.18 18.02
C THR A 461 4.53 19.16 18.90
N GLU A 462 4.81 18.08 19.62
CA GLU A 462 6.06 17.91 20.38
C GLU A 462 7.30 18.02 19.48
N ASP A 463 7.28 17.43 18.28
CA ASP A 463 8.37 17.53 17.32
C ASP A 463 8.54 18.95 16.75
N LEU A 464 7.44 19.67 16.53
CA LEU A 464 7.48 21.10 16.15
C LEU A 464 8.12 21.95 17.24
N VAL A 465 7.73 21.74 18.49
CA VAL A 465 8.31 22.44 19.66
C VAL A 465 9.79 22.13 19.80
N GLU A 466 10.17 20.85 19.66
CA GLU A 466 11.57 20.42 19.78
C GLU A 466 12.43 21.03 18.65
N LEU A 467 11.93 21.01 17.41
CA LEU A 467 12.63 21.61 16.28
C LEU A 467 12.73 23.14 16.43
N ALA A 468 11.67 23.79 16.90
CA ALA A 468 11.67 25.23 17.14
C ALA A 468 12.70 25.63 18.20
N GLN A 469 12.88 24.82 19.25
CA GLN A 469 13.95 25.02 20.24
C GLN A 469 15.33 24.79 19.65
N ASP A 470 15.51 23.76 18.81
CA ASP A 470 16.79 23.43 18.19
C ASP A 470 17.24 24.48 17.17
N GLU A 471 16.30 25.07 16.41
CA GLU A 471 16.57 26.17 15.48
C GLU A 471 16.59 27.55 16.18
N GLY A 472 16.25 27.61 17.48
CA GLY A 472 16.35 28.82 18.30
C GLY A 472 15.22 29.82 18.09
N ILE A 473 14.08 29.35 17.58
CA ILE A 473 12.83 30.11 17.39
C ILE A 473 12.19 30.40 18.75
N ILE A 474 12.13 29.39 19.62
CA ILE A 474 11.62 29.51 21.00
C ILE A 474 12.69 29.14 22.04
N GLU A 475 12.59 29.72 23.24
CA GLU A 475 13.56 29.45 24.31
C GLU A 475 13.37 28.03 24.88
N ARG A 476 14.41 27.21 24.85
CA ARG A 476 14.42 25.93 25.57
C ARG A 476 14.41 26.21 27.08
N PRO A 477 13.42 25.71 27.85
CA PRO A 477 13.39 25.94 29.29
C PRO A 477 14.65 25.38 29.93
N GLU A 478 15.37 26.22 30.69
CA GLU A 478 16.57 25.76 31.40
C GLU A 478 16.22 24.57 32.31
N PRO A 479 17.03 23.50 32.31
CA PRO A 479 16.80 22.39 33.23
C PRO A 479 16.79 22.94 34.65
N ALA A 480 15.70 22.70 35.37
CA ALA A 480 15.45 23.26 36.70
C ALA A 480 16.74 23.17 37.55
N SER A 481 17.38 24.31 37.81
CA SER A 481 18.55 24.33 38.67
C SER A 481 18.18 23.65 39.99
N PRO A 482 18.98 22.69 40.48
CA PRO A 482 18.64 21.98 41.71
C PRO A 482 18.47 23.04 42.81
N SER A 483 17.30 23.04 43.44
CA SER A 483 16.99 24.01 44.51
C SER A 483 18.15 24.09 45.51
N PRO A 484 18.39 25.23 46.17
CA PRO A 484 19.51 25.37 47.13
C PRO A 484 19.55 24.22 48.17
N GLY A 485 18.38 23.67 48.53
CA GLY A 485 18.27 22.51 49.42
C GLY A 485 18.81 21.19 48.83
N MET A 486 18.70 20.99 47.52
CA MET A 486 19.21 19.80 46.81
C MET A 486 20.72 19.91 46.52
N ALA A 487 21.24 21.12 46.30
CA ALA A 487 22.69 21.35 46.24
C ALA A 487 23.37 21.09 47.60
N LEU A 488 22.72 21.49 48.71
CA LEU A 488 23.19 21.25 50.07
C LEU A 488 23.22 19.77 50.46
N SER A 489 22.27 18.95 49.99
CA SER A 489 22.26 17.51 50.27
C SER A 489 23.35 16.74 49.51
N ILE A 490 23.67 17.15 48.27
CA ILE A 490 24.77 16.56 47.49
C ILE A 490 26.13 16.90 48.10
N VAL A 491 26.33 18.15 48.57
CA VAL A 491 27.57 18.54 49.28
C VAL A 491 27.69 17.83 50.64
N ALA A 492 26.59 17.61 51.36
CA ALA A 492 26.60 16.86 52.61
C ALA A 492 26.96 15.37 52.41
N MET A 493 26.49 14.75 51.33
CA MET A 493 26.84 13.36 50.99
C MET A 493 28.31 13.21 50.56
N LEU A 494 28.85 14.16 49.78
CA LEU A 494 30.27 14.18 49.43
C LEU A 494 31.18 14.48 50.64
N GLY A 495 30.74 15.36 51.55
CA GLY A 495 31.43 15.62 52.81
C GLY A 495 31.46 14.41 53.74
N ALA A 496 30.36 13.65 53.82
CA ALA A 496 30.29 12.42 54.59
C ALA A 496 31.18 11.31 54.00
N ALA A 497 31.25 11.18 52.67
CA ALA A 497 32.14 10.23 52.01
C ALA A 497 33.63 10.52 52.28
N LEU A 498 34.04 11.80 52.21
CA LEU A 498 35.41 12.22 52.53
C LEU A 498 35.77 12.05 54.02
N LEU A 499 34.79 12.20 54.93
CA LEU A 499 34.98 11.96 56.36
C LEU A 499 35.08 10.47 56.70
N LEU A 500 34.38 9.60 55.97
CA LEU A 500 34.46 8.15 56.12
C LEU A 500 35.79 7.59 55.58
N GLU A 501 36.32 8.17 54.51
CA GLU A 501 37.61 7.78 53.94
C GLU A 501 38.79 8.19 54.84
N ARG A 502 38.70 9.35 55.50
CA ARG A 502 39.71 9.83 56.46
C ARG A 502 39.72 9.07 57.79
N ARG A 503 38.66 8.30 58.10
CA ARG A 503 38.60 7.38 59.26
C ARG A 503 39.18 5.99 58.99
N ARG A 504 39.48 5.66 57.72
CA ARG A 504 40.06 4.37 57.30
C ARG A 504 41.56 4.44 56.98
N SER A 505 42.22 5.59 57.13
CA SER A 505 43.67 5.79 56.95
C SER A 505 44.42 5.85 58.27
#